data_AF-A0AAU9SKK5-F1
#
_entry.id   AF-A0AAU9SKK5-F1
#
_cell.length_a   1.000
_cell.length_b   1.000
_cell.length_c   1.000
_cell.angle_alpha   90.00
_cell.angle_beta   90.00
_cell.angle_gamma   90.00
#
_symmetry.space_group_name_H-M   'P 1'
#
loop_
_entity.id
_entity.type
_entity.pdbx_description
1 polymer ?
#
loop_
_entity_poly.entity_id
_entity_poly.type
_entity_poly.pdbx_seq_one_letter_code
_entity_poly.pdbx_strand_id
1 'polypeptide(L)' 'MRPRLPDYANAPRTRRLPGRPKEGRIPSTGEIAGGSKKKVEPNKCSRCLKSGHNRRSCTNPI' A
#
# COMPACT_ATOMS: atom_id res chain seq x y z
N MET A 1 -7.42 18.97 41.22
CA MET A 1 -7.62 18.68 39.78
C MET A 1 -7.50 19.99 39.01
N ARG A 2 -6.38 20.22 38.29
CA ARG A 2 -6.24 21.44 37.47
C ARG A 2 -7.01 21.25 36.17
N PRO A 3 -7.98 22.11 35.81
CA PRO A 3 -8.69 21.96 34.55
C PRO A 3 -7.73 22.18 33.37
N ARG A 4 -7.86 21.34 32.35
CA ARG A 4 -7.11 21.44 31.09
C ARG A 4 -7.47 22.76 30.41
N LEU A 5 -6.49 23.63 30.20
CA LEU A 5 -6.69 24.87 29.43
C LEU A 5 -7.13 24.52 28.00
N PRO A 6 -8.08 25.27 27.41
CA PRO A 6 -8.50 25.01 26.05
C PRO A 6 -7.33 25.31 25.09
N ASP A 7 -7.05 24.38 24.18
CA ASP A 7 -5.98 24.40 23.16
C ASP A 7 -6.14 25.55 22.11
N TYR A 8 -6.89 26.61 22.43
CA TYR A 8 -7.41 27.63 21.50
C TYR A 8 -6.40 28.72 21.10
N ALA A 9 -5.20 28.76 21.69
CA ALA A 9 -4.33 29.93 21.54
C ALA A 9 -3.48 29.98 20.25
N ASN A 10 -3.42 28.93 19.42
CA ASN A 10 -2.53 28.94 18.25
C ASN A 10 -3.00 28.08 17.06
N ALA A 11 -4.29 27.76 16.98
CA ALA A 11 -4.84 27.11 15.81
C ALA A 11 -5.09 28.17 14.71
N PRO A 12 -4.51 28.03 13.50
CA PRO A 12 -4.82 28.94 12.41
C PRO A 12 -6.34 28.94 12.18
N ARG A 13 -6.95 30.13 12.19
CA ARG A 13 -8.41 30.30 12.02
C ARG A 13 -8.91 29.79 10.67
N THR A 14 -8.02 29.64 9.70
CA THR A 14 -8.33 29.12 8.37
C THR A 14 -8.09 27.61 8.31
N ARG A 15 -9.02 26.89 7.68
CA ARG A 15 -8.80 25.48 7.34
C ARG A 15 -7.60 25.39 6.40
N ARG A 16 -6.74 24.38 6.62
CA ARG A 16 -5.71 24.03 5.62
C ARG A 16 -6.39 23.82 4.28
N LEU A 17 -5.88 24.49 3.25
CA LEU A 17 -6.37 24.27 1.89
C LEU A 17 -6.18 22.80 1.53
N PRO A 18 -7.11 22.20 0.77
CA PRO A 18 -6.88 20.88 0.22
C PRO A 18 -5.57 20.92 -0.60
N GLY A 19 -4.74 19.89 -0.44
CA GLY A 19 -3.54 19.74 -1.27
C GLY A 19 -3.89 19.62 -2.76
N ARG A 20 -2.87 19.53 -3.60
CA ARG A 20 -3.05 19.39 -5.06
C ARG A 20 -4.00 18.21 -5.37
N PRO A 21 -5.00 18.38 -6.25
CA PRO A 21 -5.87 17.29 -6.68
C PRO A 21 -5.07 16.09 -7.18
N LYS A 22 -5.54 14.89 -6.85
CA LYS A 22 -4.94 13.62 -7.29
C LYS A 22 -5.19 13.35 -8.77
N GLU A 23 -6.38 13.71 -9.24
CA GLU A 23 -6.79 13.57 -10.64
C GLU A 23 -5.94 14.47 -11.54
N GLY A 24 -5.39 13.92 -12.63
CA GLY A 24 -4.53 14.68 -13.56
C GLY A 24 -3.23 15.23 -12.94
N ARG A 25 -2.78 14.71 -11.78
CA ARG A 25 -1.47 15.07 -11.22
C ARG A 25 -0.35 14.34 -11.92
N ILE A 26 0.67 15.11 -12.32
CA ILE A 26 1.96 14.57 -12.73
C ILE A 26 2.67 14.07 -11.45
N PRO A 27 2.96 12.76 -11.32
CA PRO A 27 3.65 12.22 -10.15
C PRO A 27 5.08 12.77 -10.08
N SER A 28 5.59 12.96 -8.86
CA SER A 28 7.00 13.26 -8.65
C SER A 28 7.87 12.01 -8.87
N THR A 29 9.17 12.20 -9.09
CA THR A 29 10.13 11.09 -9.26
C THR A 29 10.04 10.13 -8.06
N GLY A 30 9.65 8.87 -8.31
CA GLY A 30 9.46 7.84 -7.27
C GLY A 30 8.03 7.65 -6.78
N GLU A 31 7.09 8.53 -7.14
CA GLU A 31 5.65 8.31 -6.91
C GLU A 31 5.09 7.35 -7.98
N ILE A 32 5.51 6.09 -7.90
CA ILE A 32 4.96 5.03 -8.72
C ILE A 32 3.52 4.84 -8.27
N ALA A 33 2.55 5.03 -9.19
CA ALA A 33 1.16 4.67 -8.94
C ALA A 33 1.13 3.18 -8.53
N GLY A 34 1.04 2.94 -7.22
CA GLY A 34 1.21 1.65 -6.58
C GLY A 34 0.05 0.71 -6.85
N GLY A 35 -0.16 0.34 -8.11
CA GLY A 35 -0.79 -0.93 -8.43
C GLY A 35 0.27 -1.99 -8.25
N SER A 36 0.26 -2.70 -7.13
CA SER A 36 1.01 -3.96 -6.98
C SER A 36 0.72 -4.79 -8.23
N LYS A 37 1.70 -4.88 -9.14
CA LYS A 37 1.56 -5.63 -10.39
C LYS A 37 1.16 -7.03 -9.98
N LYS A 38 -0.10 -7.41 -10.21
CA LYS A 38 -0.54 -8.80 -10.04
C LYS A 38 0.42 -9.62 -10.89
N LYS A 39 1.15 -10.56 -10.28
CA LYS A 39 2.06 -11.42 -11.03
C LYS A 39 1.23 -12.06 -12.14
N VAL A 40 1.62 -11.83 -13.39
CA VAL A 40 0.95 -12.41 -14.57
C VAL A 40 1.11 -13.93 -14.54
N GLU A 41 2.24 -14.41 -14.03
CA GLU A 41 2.50 -15.83 -13.87
C GLU A 41 1.97 -16.39 -12.52
N PRO A 42 1.33 -17.56 -12.54
CA PRO A 42 0.98 -18.28 -11.32
C PRO A 42 2.24 -18.75 -10.57
N ASN A 43 2.17 -18.79 -9.24
CA ASN A 43 3.26 -19.32 -8.42
C ASN A 43 3.55 -20.78 -8.79
N LYS A 44 4.82 -21.10 -9.03
CA LYS A 44 5.30 -22.45 -9.33
C LYS A 44 5.65 -23.18 -8.04
N CYS A 45 5.36 -24.48 -7.98
CA CYS A 45 5.74 -25.33 -6.85
C CYS A 45 7.26 -25.39 -6.75
N SER A 46 7.82 -25.04 -5.60
CA SER A 46 9.28 -25.04 -5.39
C SER A 46 9.91 -26.43 -5.23
N ARG A 47 9.12 -27.52 -5.38
CA ARG A 47 9.59 -28.91 -5.35
C ARG A 47 9.64 -29.54 -6.76
N CYS A 48 8.63 -29.29 -7.59
CA CYS A 48 8.52 -29.88 -8.93
C CYS A 48 8.42 -28.85 -10.06
N LEU A 49 8.48 -27.56 -9.74
CA LEU A 49 8.46 -26.41 -10.67
C LEU A 49 7.18 -26.26 -11.52
N LYS A 50 6.18 -27.13 -11.33
CA LYS A 50 4.86 -27.05 -11.98
C LYS A 50 3.94 -26.06 -11.27
N SER A 51 3.05 -25.42 -12.03
CA SER A 51 1.98 -24.56 -11.51
C SER A 51 0.77 -25.37 -11.07
N GLY A 52 -0.20 -24.71 -10.40
CA GLY A 52 -1.47 -25.33 -9.98
C GLY A 52 -1.47 -25.95 -8.58
N HIS A 53 -0.31 -26.04 -7.92
CA HIS A 53 -0.21 -26.51 -6.54
C HIS A 53 0.99 -25.87 -5.83
N ASN A 54 1.00 -25.93 -4.50
CA ASN A 54 2.11 -25.42 -3.68
C ASN A 54 2.97 -26.57 -3.15
N ARG A 55 4.08 -26.26 -2.47
CA ARG A 55 4.97 -27.29 -1.90
C ARG A 55 4.25 -28.23 -0.92
N ARG A 56 3.25 -27.73 -0.19
CA ARG A 56 2.50 -28.49 0.83
C ARG A 56 1.53 -29.51 0.22
N SER A 57 1.00 -29.23 -0.98
CA SER A 57 0.09 -30.11 -1.72
C SER A 57 0.79 -30.84 -2.87
N CYS A 58 2.13 -30.87 -2.91
CA CYS A 58 2.88 -31.55 -3.95
C CYS A 58 2.96 -33.05 -3.67
N THR A 59 2.45 -33.86 -4.59
CA THR A 59 2.47 -35.34 -4.51
C THR A 59 3.69 -35.97 -5.17
N ASN A 60 4.59 -35.17 -5.77
CA ASN A 60 5.79 -35.72 -6.40
C ASN A 60 6.80 -36.20 -5.35
N PRO A 61 7.32 -37.44 -5.48
CA PRO A 61 8.42 -37.93 -4.65
C PRO A 61 9.69 -37.10 -4.86
N ILE A 62 10.60 -37.11 -3.88
CA ILE A 62 11.97 -36.58 -4.03
C ILE A 62 12.77 -37.60 -4.85
#